data_AF-A0A3D3NVV4-F1
#
_entry.id   AF-A0A3D3NVV4-F1
#
_cell.length_a   1.000
_cell.length_b   1.000
_cell.length_c   1.000
_cell.angle_alpha   90.00
_cell.angle_beta   90.00
_cell.angle_gamma   90.00
#
_symmetry.space_group_name_H-M   'P 1'
#
loop_
_entity.id
_entity.type
_entity.pdbx_description
1 polymer ?
#
loop_
_entity_poly.entity_id
_entity_poly.type
_entity_poly.pdbx_seq_one_letter_code
_entity_poly.pdbx_strand_id
1 'polypeptide(L)' 'FEAAIGPALERNARRERVVPPYAVQATRNRLQWPALDEGFDELHFVRLAGNGFRIEPWEPHEI' A
#
# COMPACT_ATOMS: atom_id res chain seq x y z
N PHE A 1 4.16 -4.07 2.46
CA PHE A 1 3.04 -3.19 2.09
C PHE A 1 3.33 -1.79 2.60
N GLU A 2 3.56 -0.82 1.70
CA GLU A 2 3.85 0.57 2.07
C GLU A 2 2.59 1.45 1.92
N ALA A 3 1.93 1.75 3.04
CA ALA A 3 0.69 2.55 3.07
C ALA A 3 0.94 4.05 3.29
N ALA A 4 2.02 4.62 2.73
CA ALA A 4 2.32 6.03 2.90
C ALA A 4 1.30 6.91 2.15
N ILE A 5 0.49 7.68 2.89
CA ILE A 5 -0.62 8.46 2.32
C ILE A 5 -0.14 9.64 1.47
N GLY A 6 0.93 10.32 1.87
CA GLY A 6 1.48 11.47 1.13
C GLY A 6 1.84 11.12 -0.31
N PRO A 7 2.75 10.15 -0.55
CA PRO A 7 3.10 9.70 -1.89
C PRO A 7 1.90 9.17 -2.69
N ALA A 8 0.91 8.56 -2.02
CA ALA A 8 -0.30 8.08 -2.67
C ALA A 8 -1.17 9.25 -3.20
N LEU A 9 -1.33 10.32 -2.41
CA LEU A 9 -2.06 11.53 -2.80
C LEU A 9 -1.37 12.25 -3.96
N GLU A 10 -0.04 12.40 -3.91
CA GLU A 10 0.74 13.03 -4.98
C GLU A 10 0.60 12.29 -6.31
N ARG A 11 0.69 10.95 -6.30
CA ARG A 11 0.45 10.14 -7.50
C ARG A 11 -0.97 10.29 -7.99
N ASN A 12 -1.94 10.28 -7.08
CA ASN A 12 -3.35 10.36 -7.41
C ASN A 12 -3.72 11.70 -8.08
N ALA A 13 -3.13 12.81 -7.65
CA ALA A 13 -3.34 14.13 -8.25
C ALA A 13 -2.88 14.23 -9.72
N ARG A 14 -1.99 13.34 -10.17
CA ARG A 14 -1.44 13.30 -11.54
C ARG A 14 -2.18 12.32 -12.46
N ARG A 15 -3.26 11.68 -12.00
CA ARG A 15 -4.02 10.72 -12.82
C ARG A 15 -5.01 11.44 -13.73
N GLU A 16 -5.24 10.86 -14.91
CA GLU A 16 -6.32 11.28 -15.81
C GLU A 16 -7.69 11.25 -15.11
N ARG A 17 -7.90 10.24 -14.24
CA ARG A 17 -9.06 10.14 -13.35
C ARG A 17 -8.59 10.19 -11.91
N VAL A 18 -8.81 11.33 -11.27
CA VAL A 18 -8.39 11.59 -9.88
C VAL A 18 -9.42 11.00 -8.92
N VAL A 19 -8.96 10.21 -7.95
CA VAL A 19 -9.80 9.77 -6.82
C VAL A 19 -9.95 10.94 -5.83
N PRO A 20 -11.14 11.21 -5.27
CA PRO A 20 -11.28 12.25 -4.26
C PRO A 20 -10.30 12.05 -3.09
N PRO A 21 -9.53 13.07 -2.66
CA PRO A 21 -8.52 12.91 -1.60
C PRO A 21 -9.08 12.33 -0.30
N TYR A 22 -10.30 12.72 0.10
CA TYR A 22 -10.95 12.18 1.29
C TYR A 22 -11.24 10.68 1.18
N ALA A 23 -11.50 10.16 -0.02
CA ALA A 23 -11.74 8.73 -0.24
C ALA A 23 -10.44 7.91 -0.13
N VAL A 24 -9.31 8.48 -0.58
CA VAL A 24 -7.98 7.89 -0.37
C VAL A 24 -7.68 7.80 1.13
N GLN A 25 -7.97 8.86 1.89
CA GLN A 25 -7.78 8.88 3.34
C GLN A 25 -8.72 7.92 4.07
N ALA A 26 -10.00 7.90 3.72
CA ALA A 26 -10.98 6.99 4.31
C ALA A 26 -10.58 5.51 4.11
N THR A 27 -10.06 5.17 2.92
CA THR A 27 -9.55 3.82 2.63
C THR A 27 -8.30 3.52 3.45
N ARG A 28 -7.36 4.47 3.58
CA ARG A 28 -6.13 4.31 4.37
C ARG A 28 -6.41 3.94 5.83
N ASN A 29 -7.47 4.50 6.41
CA ASN A 29 -7.85 4.25 7.80
C ASN A 29 -8.46 2.85 8.01
N ARG A 30 -8.89 2.18 6.94
CA ARG A 30 -9.50 0.84 6.99
C ARG A 30 -8.51 -0.28 6.62
N LEU A 31 -7.27 0.07 6.28
CA LEU A 31 -6.27 -0.91 5.90
C LEU A 31 -5.88 -1.79 7.09
N GLN A 32 -5.87 -3.09 6.83
CA GLN A 32 -5.38 -4.12 7.74
C GLN A 32 -4.11 -4.71 7.16
N TRP A 33 -3.21 -5.18 8.01
CA TRP A 33 -2.04 -5.91 7.55
C TRP A 33 -2.46 -7.29 7.08
N PRO A 34 -1.98 -7.75 5.91
CA PRO A 34 -2.24 -9.10 5.47
C PRO A 34 -1.53 -10.10 6.41
N ALA A 35 -2.19 -11.22 6.67
CA ALA A 35 -1.68 -12.31 7.51
C ALA A 35 -1.88 -13.66 6.81
N LEU A 36 -0.96 -14.61 7.06
CA LEU A 36 -0.99 -15.92 6.40
C LEU A 36 -2.26 -16.73 6.75
N ASP A 37 -2.86 -16.48 7.91
CA ASP A 37 -4.10 -17.14 8.37
C ASP A 37 -5.36 -16.71 7.60
N GLU A 38 -5.27 -15.65 6.79
CA GLU A 38 -6.31 -15.29 5.81
C GLU A 38 -6.36 -16.25 4.60
N GLY A 39 -5.38 -17.17 4.48
CA GLY A 39 -5.29 -18.17 3.42
C GLY A 39 -4.31 -17.81 2.29
N PHE A 40 -3.29 -16.99 2.58
CA PHE A 40 -2.19 -16.72 1.64
C PHE A 40 -1.07 -17.77 1.79
N ASP A 41 -0.49 -18.22 0.67
CA ASP A 41 0.67 -19.12 0.70
C ASP A 41 1.95 -18.38 1.13
N GLU A 42 2.14 -17.16 0.65
CA GLU A 42 3.29 -16.30 0.92
C GLU A 42 2.90 -14.82 0.98
N LEU A 43 3.65 -14.04 1.73
CA LEU A 43 3.53 -12.58 1.80
C LEU A 43 4.84 -11.92 1.38
N HIS A 44 4.72 -10.76 0.73
CA HIS A 44 5.87 -9.94 0.34
C HIS A 44 5.66 -8.46 0.67
N PHE A 45 6.75 -7.79 1.03
CA PHE A 45 6.76 -6.34 1.16
C PHE A 45 7.11 -5.69 -0.18
N VAL A 46 6.20 -4.87 -0.72
CA VAL A 46 6.40 -4.18 -2.01
C VAL A 46 6.52 -2.67 -1.79
N ARG A 47 7.53 -2.07 -2.43
CA ARG A 47 7.77 -0.61 -2.50
C ARG A 47 7.92 -0.15 -3.93
N LEU A 48 7.64 1.12 -4.21
CA LEU A 48 7.95 1.73 -5.50
C LEU A 48 9.47 1.96 -5.62
N ALA A 49 10.03 1.62 -6.77
CA ALA A 49 11.44 1.85 -7.10
C ALA A 49 11.59 2.26 -8.58
N GLY A 50 11.81 3.55 -8.82
CA GLY A 50 11.89 4.11 -10.18
C GLY A 50 10.63 3.81 -11.00
N ASN A 51 10.79 3.15 -12.14
CA ASN A 51 9.69 2.73 -13.03
C ASN A 51 9.10 1.34 -12.69
N GLY A 52 9.43 0.79 -11.52
CA GLY A 52 8.99 -0.55 -11.12
C GLY A 52 8.78 -0.69 -9.63
N PHE A 53 8.88 -1.94 -9.18
CA PHE A 53 8.66 -2.34 -7.80
C PHE A 53 9.90 -3.03 -7.24
N ARG A 54 10.20 -2.75 -5.97
CA ARG A 54 11.13 -3.55 -5.17
C ARG A 54 10.31 -4.49 -4.30
N ILE A 55 10.65 -5.77 -4.37
CA ILE A 55 10.02 -6.84 -3.59
C ILE A 55 11.01 -7.28 -2.52
N GLU A 56 10.54 -7.33 -1.28
CA GLU A 56 11.31 -7.69 -0.10
C GLU A 56 10.56 -8.79 0.66
N PRO A 57 11.28 -9.66 1.41
CA PRO A 57 10.63 -10.63 2.30
C PRO A 57 9.64 -9.95 3.24
N TRP A 58 8.55 -10.65 3.56
CA TRP A 58 7.61 -10.17 4.57
C TRP A 58 8.20 -10.37 5.96
N GLU A 59 8.44 -9.27 6.66
CA GLU A 59 8.75 -9.26 8.08
C GLU A 59 7.46 -8.91 8.84
N PRO A 60 6.91 -9.83 9.64
CA PRO A 60 5.79 -9.50 10.51
C PRO A 60 6.27 -8.47 11.52
N HIS A 61 5.77 -7.24 11.43
CA HIS A 61 5.94 -6.28 12.51
C HIS A 61 5.07 -6.72 13.69
N GLU A 62 5.71 -7.18 14.79
CA GLU A 62 5.05 -7.23 16.10
C GLU A 62 4.60 -5.81 16.45
N ILE A 63 3.33 -5.70 16.87
CA ILE A 63 2.66 -4.44 17.22
C ILE A 63 3.11 -3.97 18.60
#